data_AF-A0A7S3DML2-F1
#
_entry.id   AF-A0A7S3DML2-F1
#
_cell.length_a   1.000
_cell.length_b   1.000
_cell.length_c   1.000
_cell.angle_alpha   90.00
_cell.angle_beta   90.00
_cell.angle_gamma   90.00
#
_symmetry.space_group_name_H-M   'P 1'
#
loop_
_entity.id
_entity.type
_entity.pdbx_description
1 polymer ?
#
loop_
_entity_poly.entity_id
_entity_poly.type
_entity_poly.pdbx_seq_one_letter_code
_entity_poly.pdbx_strand_id
1 'polypeptide(L)'
;YHYHVLGLRQLIVAVDPLSQDSPSEILQKWRLMSNLDIAEWTDDNYMPAEFLQRGQAPEKYMQKTEDFPNPRDLLEVSNHRYRQRVFLAKCMKTFREKGLSWVLHIDTDEFVVPSKLLRQMKPKYLTIPPMSQPNAVLSLLQQTVEKTSTQVNYPCMSMLRVLFGSVESKREEIEANVPIEHFNA
;
A
#
# COMPACT_ATOMS: atom_id res chain seq x y z
N TYR A 1 3.57 8.53 -7.06
CA TYR A 1 3.81 7.46 -8.05
C TYR A 1 2.59 6.60 -8.33
N HIS A 2 2.04 5.86 -7.34
CA HIS A 2 0.94 4.90 -7.58
C HIS A 2 -0.35 5.58 -8.09
N TYR A 3 -0.61 6.81 -7.64
CA TYR A 3 -1.64 7.69 -8.21
C TYR A 3 -1.58 7.78 -9.76
N HIS A 4 -0.37 7.84 -10.30
CA HIS A 4 -0.12 7.96 -11.74
C HIS A 4 -0.15 6.61 -12.45
N VAL A 5 0.63 5.64 -11.98
CA VAL A 5 0.85 4.39 -12.73
C VAL A 5 -0.25 3.33 -12.54
N LEU A 6 -1.01 3.41 -11.44
CA LEU A 6 -2.11 2.51 -11.12
C LEU A 6 -3.47 3.20 -11.18
N GLY A 7 -3.51 4.52 -11.39
CA GLY A 7 -4.78 5.27 -11.32
C GLY A 7 -5.42 5.20 -9.93
N LEU A 8 -4.64 5.19 -8.85
CA LEU A 8 -5.15 5.15 -7.48
C LEU A 8 -6.08 6.35 -7.22
N ARG A 9 -7.29 6.10 -6.72
CA ARG A 9 -8.29 7.13 -6.36
C ARG A 9 -8.83 7.02 -4.95
N GLN A 10 -8.53 5.93 -4.25
CA GLN A 10 -8.98 5.63 -2.89
C GLN A 10 -7.76 5.11 -2.11
N LEU A 11 -7.44 5.73 -0.98
CA LEU A 11 -6.31 5.37 -0.13
C LEU A 11 -6.76 5.29 1.32
N ILE A 12 -6.42 4.20 1.99
CA ILE A 12 -6.54 4.07 3.44
C ILE A 12 -5.14 3.89 4.00
N VAL A 13 -4.74 4.76 4.94
CA VAL A 13 -3.45 4.69 5.63
C VAL A 13 -3.70 4.27 7.08
N ALA A 14 -3.11 3.16 7.50
CA ALA A 14 -3.07 2.80 8.92
C ALA A 14 -1.99 3.62 9.60
N VAL A 15 -2.37 4.43 10.60
CA VAL A 15 -1.44 5.22 11.40
C VAL A 15 -0.93 4.35 12.55
N ASP A 16 0.39 4.25 12.67
CA ASP A 16 1.03 3.57 13.79
C ASP A 16 0.88 4.43 15.06
N PRO A 17 0.27 3.94 16.15
CA PRO A 17 0.13 4.69 17.39
C PRO A 17 1.46 4.93 18.11
N LEU A 18 2.53 4.23 17.72
CA LEU A 18 3.88 4.47 18.23
C LEU A 18 4.64 5.51 17.39
N SER A 19 4.08 5.94 16.25
CA SER A 19 4.67 7.00 15.44
C SER A 19 4.75 8.30 16.23
N GLN A 20 5.90 8.96 16.16
CA GLN A 20 6.08 10.29 16.75
C GLN A 20 5.47 11.39 15.88
N ASP A 21 5.36 11.13 14.58
CA ASP A 21 4.87 12.08 13.59
C ASP A 21 3.57 11.59 12.95
N SER A 22 2.69 12.54 12.66
CA SER A 22 1.45 12.25 11.92
C SER A 22 1.70 12.32 10.40
N PRO A 23 1.16 11.38 9.60
CA PRO A 23 1.20 11.50 8.15
C PRO A 23 0.24 12.56 7.61
N SER A 24 -0.65 13.12 8.45
CA SER A 24 -1.74 14.00 8.02
C SER A 24 -1.26 15.22 7.23
N GLU A 25 -0.13 15.84 7.60
CA GLU A 25 0.37 17.03 6.91
C GLU A 25 0.73 16.72 5.45
N ILE A 26 1.44 15.61 5.22
CA ILE A 26 1.81 15.16 3.87
C ILE A 26 0.54 14.76 3.11
N LEU A 27 -0.37 14.01 3.73
CA LEU A 27 -1.60 13.56 3.10
C LEU A 27 -2.55 14.72 2.77
N GLN A 28 -2.57 15.79 3.57
CA GLN A 28 -3.39 16.97 3.33
C GLN A 28 -3.03 17.64 2.00
N LYS A 29 -1.75 17.71 1.64
CA LYS A 29 -1.30 18.22 0.35
C LYS A 29 -1.92 17.42 -0.80
N TRP A 30 -1.93 16.09 -0.70
CA TRP A 30 -2.56 15.23 -1.70
C TRP A 30 -4.09 15.37 -1.77
N ARG A 31 -4.75 15.58 -0.63
CA ARG A 31 -6.20 15.85 -0.59
C ARG A 31 -6.57 17.13 -1.35
N LEU A 32 -5.71 18.16 -1.27
CA LEU A 32 -5.94 19.45 -1.94
C LEU A 32 -5.56 19.44 -3.42
N MET A 33 -4.49 18.73 -3.78
CA MET A 33 -3.91 18.76 -5.12
C MET A 33 -4.47 17.71 -6.09
N SER A 34 -5.24 16.74 -5.59
CA SER A 34 -5.70 15.62 -6.39
C SER A 34 -7.13 15.23 -6.07
N ASN A 35 -7.69 14.31 -6.85
CA ASN A 35 -8.98 13.69 -6.56
C ASN A 35 -8.84 12.38 -5.77
N LEU A 36 -7.75 12.23 -5.01
CA LEU A 36 -7.52 11.07 -4.15
C LEU A 36 -8.37 11.20 -2.88
N ASP A 37 -9.26 10.24 -2.65
CA ASP A 37 -9.99 10.08 -1.39
C ASP A 37 -9.09 9.36 -0.38
N ILE A 38 -8.66 10.07 0.67
CA ILE A 38 -7.68 9.57 1.66
C ILE A 38 -8.33 9.49 3.05
N ALA A 39 -8.43 8.27 3.58
CA ALA A 39 -8.78 8.02 4.97
C ALA A 39 -7.55 7.63 5.80
N GLU A 40 -7.39 8.26 6.95
CA GLU A 40 -6.41 7.88 7.96
C GLU A 40 -7.14 7.05 9.03
N TRP A 41 -6.65 5.84 9.28
CA TRP A 41 -7.23 4.92 10.25
C TRP A 41 -6.28 4.73 11.43
N THR A 42 -6.81 4.90 12.64
CA THR A 42 -6.19 4.46 13.89
C THR A 42 -6.73 3.08 14.26
N ASP A 43 -6.20 2.51 15.34
CA ASP A 43 -6.64 1.21 15.85
C ASP A 43 -8.15 1.15 16.09
N ASP A 44 -8.76 2.25 16.53
CA ASP A 44 -10.21 2.32 16.78
C ASP A 44 -11.05 2.06 15.53
N ASN A 45 -10.50 2.27 14.34
CA ASN A 45 -11.24 2.07 13.09
C ASN A 45 -11.31 0.61 12.64
N TYR A 46 -10.35 -0.23 13.05
CA TYR A 46 -10.22 -1.59 12.53
C TYR A 46 -9.98 -2.67 13.57
N MET A 47 -9.45 -2.35 14.75
CA MET A 47 -9.13 -3.34 15.78
C MET A 47 -10.37 -3.79 16.56
N PRO A 48 -10.45 -5.07 16.96
CA PRO A 48 -11.52 -5.54 17.84
C PRO A 48 -11.42 -4.88 19.23
N ALA A 49 -12.57 -4.67 19.88
CA ALA A 49 -12.64 -4.07 21.21
C ALA A 49 -11.75 -4.78 22.25
N GLU A 50 -11.63 -6.11 22.15
CA GLU A 50 -10.76 -6.91 23.03
C GLU A 50 -9.28 -6.50 22.93
N PHE A 51 -8.81 -6.18 21.72
CA PHE A 51 -7.43 -5.71 21.52
C PHE A 51 -7.25 -4.30 22.08
N LEU A 52 -8.21 -3.40 21.82
CA LEU A 52 -8.18 -2.03 22.32
C LEU A 52 -8.16 -1.98 23.86
N GLN A 53 -8.84 -2.91 24.52
CA GLN A 53 -8.87 -3.01 25.98
C GLN A 53 -7.59 -3.63 26.56
N ARG A 54 -7.04 -4.66 25.92
CA ARG A 54 -5.92 -5.45 26.47
C ARG A 54 -4.55 -4.98 25.99
N GLY A 55 -4.48 -4.25 24.88
CA GLY A 55 -3.23 -3.86 24.22
C GLY A 55 -2.42 -5.05 23.66
N GLN A 56 -3.05 -6.22 23.48
CA GLN A 56 -2.36 -7.43 23.02
C GLN A 56 -3.21 -8.29 22.09
N ALA A 57 -2.53 -8.94 21.14
CA ALA A 57 -3.12 -9.91 20.25
C ALA A 57 -3.71 -11.11 21.03
N PRO A 58 -4.81 -11.71 20.55
CA PRO A 58 -5.30 -12.98 21.10
C PRO A 58 -4.21 -14.06 21.07
N GLU A 59 -4.18 -14.94 22.08
CA GLU A 59 -3.14 -15.97 22.27
C GLU A 59 -2.88 -16.82 21.01
N LYS A 60 -3.94 -17.18 20.27
CA LYS A 60 -3.85 -17.92 19.00
C LYS A 60 -3.09 -17.20 17.87
N TYR A 61 -2.82 -15.92 18.02
CA TYR A 61 -2.06 -15.08 17.08
C TYR A 61 -0.71 -14.63 17.63
N MET A 62 -0.38 -15.02 18.88
CA MET A 62 0.93 -14.78 19.45
C MET A 62 1.98 -15.61 18.73
N GLN A 63 3.16 -15.05 18.53
CA GLN A 63 4.31 -15.79 18.03
C GLN A 63 4.80 -16.80 19.09
N LYS A 64 5.63 -17.76 18.67
CA LYS A 64 6.19 -18.75 19.59
C LYS A 64 7.33 -18.13 20.39
N THR A 65 7.37 -18.43 21.68
CA THR A 65 8.44 -17.99 22.60
C THR A 65 9.82 -18.50 22.18
N GLU A 66 9.88 -19.63 21.47
CA GLU A 66 11.11 -20.25 20.97
C GLU A 66 11.88 -19.34 19.99
N ASP A 67 11.17 -18.49 19.25
CA ASP A 67 11.76 -17.60 18.23
C ASP A 67 12.23 -16.26 18.82
N PHE A 68 11.90 -15.96 20.08
CA PHE A 68 12.10 -14.64 20.69
C PHE A 68 12.67 -14.76 22.12
N PRO A 69 13.97 -14.47 22.33
CA PRO A 69 14.58 -14.56 23.65
C PRO A 69 14.06 -13.49 24.63
N ASN A 70 13.46 -12.41 24.13
CA ASN A 70 12.90 -11.31 24.91
C ASN A 70 11.36 -11.30 24.81
N PRO A 71 10.62 -11.40 25.93
CA PRO A 71 9.16 -11.33 25.94
C PRO A 71 8.58 -10.03 25.38
N ARG A 72 9.31 -8.91 25.46
CA ARG A 72 8.88 -7.64 24.91
C ARG A 72 8.85 -7.68 23.38
N ASP A 73 9.91 -8.18 22.77
CA ASP A 73 10.03 -8.31 21.31
C ASP A 73 8.98 -9.27 20.77
N LEU A 74 8.71 -10.36 21.51
CA LEU A 74 7.63 -11.30 21.22
C LEU A 74 6.27 -10.59 21.14
N LEU A 75 5.94 -9.79 22.16
CA LEU A 75 4.68 -9.06 22.22
C LEU A 75 4.57 -8.02 21.11
N GLU A 76 5.64 -7.25 20.88
CA GLU A 76 5.70 -6.22 19.85
C GLU A 76 5.47 -6.80 18.45
N VAL A 77 6.20 -7.85 18.09
CA VAL A 77 6.06 -8.52 16.79
C VAL A 77 4.69 -9.18 16.64
N SER A 78 4.18 -9.80 17.71
CA SER A 78 2.84 -10.42 17.70
C SER A 78 1.75 -9.38 17.47
N ASN A 79 1.81 -8.27 18.18
CA ASN A 79 0.87 -7.16 18.04
C ASN A 79 0.97 -6.53 16.65
N HIS A 80 2.17 -6.25 16.17
CA HIS A 80 2.39 -5.69 14.83
C HIS A 80 1.78 -6.57 13.73
N ARG A 81 2.07 -7.88 13.74
CA ARG A 81 1.51 -8.84 12.77
C ARG A 81 -0.01 -8.96 12.88
N TYR A 82 -0.54 -8.92 14.09
CA TYR A 82 -1.98 -8.98 14.33
C TYR A 82 -2.69 -7.72 13.80
N ARG A 83 -2.14 -6.53 14.08
CA ARG A 83 -2.65 -5.25 13.55
C ARG A 83 -2.67 -5.25 12.02
N GLN A 84 -1.55 -5.61 11.38
CA GLN A 84 -1.49 -5.74 9.92
C GLN A 84 -2.59 -6.66 9.39
N ARG A 85 -2.73 -7.86 9.96
CA ARG A 85 -3.75 -8.81 9.54
C ARG A 85 -5.17 -8.24 9.61
N VAL A 86 -5.52 -7.62 10.74
CA VAL A 86 -6.88 -7.08 10.95
C VAL A 86 -7.11 -5.88 10.05
N PHE A 87 -6.14 -4.98 9.93
CA PHE A 87 -6.19 -3.83 9.04
C PHE A 87 -6.45 -4.24 7.59
N LEU A 88 -5.65 -5.17 7.05
CA LEU A 88 -5.79 -5.63 5.66
C LEU A 88 -7.17 -6.26 5.43
N ALA A 89 -7.67 -7.06 6.37
CA ALA A 89 -8.99 -7.67 6.28
C ALA A 89 -10.11 -6.61 6.27
N LYS A 90 -10.04 -5.61 7.16
CA LYS A 90 -11.02 -4.52 7.23
C LYS A 90 -10.96 -3.63 5.99
N CYS A 91 -9.76 -3.31 5.51
CA CYS A 91 -9.53 -2.50 4.30
C CYS A 91 -10.18 -3.16 3.07
N MET A 92 -9.88 -4.45 2.83
CA MET A 92 -10.50 -5.20 1.72
C MET A 92 -12.02 -5.22 1.81
N LYS A 93 -12.58 -5.44 3.00
CA LYS A 93 -14.03 -5.44 3.22
C LYS A 93 -14.64 -4.07 2.89
N THR A 94 -14.07 -2.99 3.40
CA THR A 94 -14.53 -1.62 3.15
C THR A 94 -14.50 -1.29 1.65
N PHE A 95 -13.42 -1.64 0.94
CA PHE A 95 -13.32 -1.37 -0.50
C PHE A 95 -14.25 -2.24 -1.34
N ARG A 96 -14.50 -3.48 -0.92
CA ARG A 96 -15.54 -4.32 -1.54
C ARG A 96 -16.93 -3.71 -1.35
N GLU A 97 -17.26 -3.21 -0.17
CA GLU A 97 -18.55 -2.56 0.13
C GLU A 97 -18.73 -1.26 -0.67
N LYS A 98 -17.63 -0.54 -0.96
CA LYS A 98 -17.61 0.62 -1.87
C LYS A 98 -17.71 0.24 -3.36
N GLY A 99 -17.71 -1.04 -3.72
CA GLY A 99 -17.78 -1.49 -5.12
C GLY A 99 -16.51 -1.22 -5.93
N LEU A 100 -15.34 -1.15 -5.29
CA LEU A 100 -14.07 -0.98 -6.00
C LEU A 100 -13.66 -2.27 -6.74
N SER A 101 -13.02 -2.13 -7.91
CA SER A 101 -12.71 -3.25 -8.80
C SER A 101 -11.43 -4.02 -8.44
N TRP A 102 -10.50 -3.40 -7.71
CA TRP A 102 -9.27 -4.03 -7.25
C TRP A 102 -8.77 -3.37 -5.96
N VAL A 103 -7.92 -4.09 -5.22
CA VAL A 103 -7.27 -3.62 -4.00
C VAL A 103 -5.80 -4.01 -4.05
N LEU A 104 -4.93 -3.08 -3.64
CA LEU A 104 -3.49 -3.31 -3.47
C LEU A 104 -3.12 -3.00 -2.02
N HIS A 105 -2.33 -3.89 -1.42
CA HIS A 105 -1.67 -3.63 -0.15
C HIS A 105 -0.18 -3.41 -0.42
N ILE A 106 0.35 -2.30 0.08
CA ILE A 106 1.73 -1.91 -0.17
C ILE A 106 2.25 -1.05 0.98
N ASP A 107 3.53 -1.21 1.29
CA ASP A 107 4.22 -0.38 2.27
C ASP A 107 4.63 0.97 1.62
N THR A 108 4.87 2.00 2.43
CA THR A 108 5.09 3.37 1.94
C THR A 108 6.41 3.55 1.17
N ASP A 109 7.37 2.65 1.37
CA ASP A 109 8.69 2.60 0.72
C ASP A 109 8.74 1.63 -0.47
N GLU A 110 7.59 1.10 -0.88
CA GLU A 110 7.49 0.11 -1.94
C GLU A 110 6.76 0.62 -3.18
N PHE A 111 7.25 0.21 -4.35
CA PHE A 111 6.70 0.58 -5.64
C PHE A 111 6.32 -0.67 -6.43
N VAL A 112 5.15 -0.65 -7.06
CA VAL A 112 4.72 -1.72 -7.97
C VAL A 112 5.29 -1.45 -9.35
N VAL A 113 6.07 -2.37 -9.89
CA VAL A 113 6.67 -2.25 -11.22
C VAL A 113 6.45 -3.50 -12.07
N PRO A 114 6.37 -3.36 -13.41
CA PRO A 114 6.46 -4.50 -14.31
C PRO A 114 7.80 -5.20 -14.14
N SER A 115 7.78 -6.53 -13.99
CA SER A 115 9.00 -7.33 -13.88
C SER A 115 9.96 -7.09 -15.05
N LYS A 116 11.26 -6.95 -14.77
CA LYS A 116 12.30 -6.88 -15.80
C LYS A 116 12.28 -8.11 -16.70
N LEU A 117 11.97 -9.29 -16.15
CA LEU A 117 11.86 -10.54 -16.90
C LEU A 117 10.73 -10.47 -17.94
N LEU A 118 9.58 -9.88 -17.60
CA LEU A 118 8.48 -9.69 -18.57
C LEU A 118 8.93 -8.82 -19.75
N ARG A 119 9.72 -7.77 -19.49
CA ARG A 119 10.30 -6.90 -20.53
C ARG A 119 11.32 -7.63 -21.41
N GLN A 120 12.04 -8.61 -20.85
CA GLN A 120 13.01 -9.43 -21.59
C GLN A 120 12.31 -10.51 -22.44
N MET A 121 11.34 -11.21 -21.86
CA MET A 121 10.61 -12.29 -22.53
C MET A 121 9.73 -11.79 -23.68
N LYS A 122 9.18 -10.57 -23.57
CA LYS A 122 8.28 -9.95 -24.56
C LYS A 122 7.16 -10.91 -25.03
N PRO A 123 6.30 -11.41 -24.12
CA PRO A 123 5.22 -12.29 -24.50
C PRO A 123 4.30 -11.60 -25.53
N LYS A 124 3.99 -12.30 -26.63
CA LYS A 124 3.23 -11.73 -27.78
C LYS A 124 1.87 -11.16 -27.41
N TYR A 125 1.27 -11.64 -26.31
CA TYR A 125 -0.05 -11.24 -25.85
C TYR A 125 -0.02 -10.07 -24.86
N LEU A 126 1.16 -9.54 -24.51
CA LEU A 126 1.32 -8.52 -23.49
C LEU A 126 2.09 -7.32 -24.02
N THR A 127 1.44 -6.16 -24.00
CA THR A 127 2.08 -4.88 -24.29
C THR A 127 2.49 -4.23 -22.97
N ILE A 128 3.79 -4.02 -22.77
CA ILE A 128 4.33 -3.39 -21.56
C ILE A 128 4.52 -1.89 -21.80
N PRO A 129 3.63 -1.03 -21.28
CA PRO A 129 3.74 0.41 -21.50
C PRO A 129 4.98 1.03 -20.84
N PRO A 130 5.44 2.19 -21.33
CA PRO A 130 6.45 3.00 -20.65
C PRO A 130 5.95 3.43 -19.26
N MET A 131 6.82 3.40 -18.25
CA MET A 131 6.43 3.79 -16.87
C MET A 131 6.10 5.28 -16.73
N SER A 132 6.53 6.11 -17.68
CA SER A 132 6.15 7.52 -17.76
C SER A 132 4.68 7.71 -18.15
N GLN A 133 4.06 6.71 -18.80
CA GLN A 133 2.67 6.79 -19.20
C GLN A 133 1.73 6.64 -17.99
N PRO A 134 0.68 7.48 -17.86
CA PRO A 134 -0.38 7.25 -16.90
C PRO A 134 -0.96 5.85 -17.03
N ASN A 135 -1.33 5.23 -15.91
CA ASN A 135 -1.92 3.89 -15.83
C ASN A 135 -1.06 2.75 -16.39
N ALA A 136 0.26 2.96 -16.59
CA ALA A 136 1.13 1.94 -17.18
C ALA A 136 1.04 0.56 -16.48
N VAL A 137 1.03 0.53 -15.15
CA VAL A 137 0.91 -0.72 -14.39
C VAL A 137 -0.52 -1.25 -14.45
N LEU A 138 -1.53 -0.39 -14.34
CA LEU A 138 -2.93 -0.80 -14.44
C LEU A 138 -3.25 -1.45 -15.79
N SER A 139 -2.80 -0.85 -16.90
CA SER A 139 -2.99 -1.39 -18.25
C SER A 139 -2.32 -2.75 -18.43
N LEU A 140 -1.18 -2.97 -17.79
CA LEU A 140 -0.50 -4.28 -17.79
C LEU A 140 -1.32 -5.33 -17.02
N LEU A 141 -1.85 -4.95 -15.85
CA LEU A 141 -2.68 -5.81 -15.01
C LEU A 141 -3.97 -6.20 -15.73
N GLN A 142 -4.65 -5.25 -16.37
CA GLN A 142 -5.89 -5.50 -17.12
C GLN A 142 -5.68 -6.51 -18.25
N GLN A 143 -4.63 -6.33 -19.07
CA GLN A 143 -4.27 -7.30 -20.12
C GLN A 143 -3.99 -8.70 -19.55
N THR A 144 -3.39 -8.76 -18.36
CA THR A 144 -3.09 -10.03 -17.70
C THR A 144 -4.38 -10.71 -17.24
N VAL A 145 -5.27 -9.99 -16.54
CA VAL A 145 -6.58 -10.51 -16.06
C VAL A 145 -7.45 -10.99 -17.21
N GLU A 146 -7.56 -10.23 -18.29
CA GLU A 146 -8.37 -10.62 -19.45
C GLU A 146 -7.93 -11.98 -20.04
N LYS A 147 -6.63 -12.30 -19.95
CA LYS A 147 -6.11 -13.59 -20.39
C LYS A 147 -6.23 -14.67 -19.32
N THR A 148 -5.84 -14.41 -18.07
CA THR A 148 -5.84 -15.42 -17.01
C THR A 148 -7.22 -15.71 -16.43
N SER A 149 -8.17 -14.78 -16.45
CA SER A 149 -9.55 -15.03 -15.98
C SER A 149 -10.25 -16.17 -16.73
N THR A 150 -9.81 -16.47 -17.95
CA THR A 150 -10.30 -17.61 -18.73
C THR A 150 -9.64 -18.95 -18.37
N GLN A 151 -8.52 -18.94 -17.63
CA GLN A 151 -7.68 -20.11 -17.37
C GLN A 151 -7.47 -20.43 -15.89
N VAL A 152 -7.61 -19.45 -14.99
CA VAL A 152 -7.27 -19.59 -13.58
C VAL A 152 -8.40 -18.99 -12.73
N ASN A 153 -9.06 -19.83 -11.93
CA ASN A 153 -10.07 -19.41 -10.96
C ASN A 153 -9.41 -18.89 -9.67
N TYR A 154 -8.54 -17.87 -9.79
CA TYR A 154 -7.87 -17.26 -8.65
C TYR A 154 -7.99 -15.73 -8.74
N PRO A 155 -8.56 -15.06 -7.72
CA PRO A 155 -8.92 -13.64 -7.80
C PRO A 155 -7.74 -12.69 -7.56
N CYS A 156 -6.52 -13.19 -7.28
CA CYS A 156 -5.36 -12.37 -6.95
C CYS A 156 -4.24 -12.50 -7.99
N MET A 157 -3.51 -11.40 -8.20
CA MET A 157 -2.30 -11.37 -9.02
C MET A 157 -1.09 -10.97 -8.20
N SER A 158 -0.02 -11.73 -8.32
CA SER A 158 1.26 -11.39 -7.71
C SER A 158 1.98 -10.36 -8.57
N MET A 159 2.42 -9.28 -7.94
CA MET A 159 3.20 -8.22 -8.59
C MET A 159 4.52 -8.02 -7.89
N LEU A 160 5.54 -7.67 -8.67
CA LEU A 160 6.84 -7.32 -8.12
C LEU A 160 6.74 -5.97 -7.38
N ARG A 161 7.07 -6.01 -6.09
CA ARG A 161 7.32 -4.83 -5.28
C ARG A 161 8.82 -4.59 -5.25
N VAL A 162 9.23 -3.36 -5.52
CA VAL A 162 10.62 -2.94 -5.38
C VAL A 162 10.70 -1.90 -4.27
N LEU A 163 11.61 -2.14 -3.35
CA LEU A 163 11.96 -1.17 -2.32
C LEU A 163 12.78 -0.07 -2.99
N PHE A 164 12.36 1.17 -2.77
CA PHE A 164 13.19 2.32 -3.10
C PHE A 164 13.42 3.12 -1.83
N GLY A 165 14.69 3.24 -1.44
CA GLY A 165 15.07 4.28 -0.49
C GLY A 165 14.90 5.65 -1.15
N SER A 166 14.38 6.60 -0.40
CA SER A 166 14.43 8.00 -0.81
C SER A 166 15.86 8.52 -0.66
N VAL A 167 16.43 9.02 -1.75
CA VAL A 167 17.55 9.96 -1.67
C VAL A 167 16.93 11.35 -1.67
N GLU A 168 17.29 12.17 -0.69
CA GLU A 168 16.77 13.52 -0.61
C GLU A 168 17.16 14.30 -1.86
N SER A 169 16.14 14.83 -2.55
CA SER A 169 16.33 15.58 -3.78
C SER A 169 17.11 16.86 -3.49
N LYS A 170 17.94 17.28 -4.44
CA LYS A 170 18.59 18.58 -4.33
C LYS A 170 17.55 19.69 -4.45
N ARG A 171 17.82 20.86 -3.88
CA ARG A 171 16.89 22.00 -3.90
C ARG A 171 16.48 22.37 -5.32
N GLU A 172 17.40 22.31 -6.28
CA GLU A 172 17.14 22.64 -7.68
C GLU A 172 16.18 21.62 -8.33
N GLU A 173 16.26 20.34 -7.94
CA GLU A 173 15.37 19.28 -8.43
C GLU A 173 13.96 19.44 -7.86
N ILE A 174 13.86 19.87 -6.60
CA ILE A 174 12.58 20.21 -5.96
C ILE A 174 11.95 21.39 -6.69
N GLU A 175 12.68 22.50 -6.84
CA GLU A 175 12.17 23.72 -7.50
C GLU A 175 11.76 23.49 -8.97
N ALA A 176 12.42 22.57 -9.68
CA ALA A 176 12.10 22.25 -11.06
C ALA A 176 10.92 21.28 -11.26
N ASN A 177 10.69 20.35 -10.31
CA ASN A 177 9.75 19.25 -10.51
C ASN A 177 8.56 19.25 -9.54
N VAL A 178 8.61 20.05 -8.47
CA VAL A 178 7.55 20.19 -7.49
C VAL A 178 6.84 21.52 -7.73
N PRO A 179 5.53 21.53 -8.03
CA PRO A 179 4.80 22.76 -8.30
C PRO A 179 4.87 23.74 -7.12
N ILE A 180 5.51 24.89 -7.31
CA ILE A 180 5.81 25.90 -6.28
C ILE A 180 4.54 26.46 -5.64
N GLU A 181 3.44 26.52 -6.38
CA GLU A 181 2.17 27.12 -5.94
C GLU A 181 1.48 26.37 -4.79
N HIS A 182 1.93 25.16 -4.45
CA HIS A 182 1.29 24.32 -3.43
C HIS A 182 2.07 24.16 -2.11
N PHE A 183 3.23 24.81 -1.95
CA PHE A 183 4.11 24.63 -0.77
C PHE A 183 4.38 25.92 0.03
N ASN A 184 3.81 27.06 -0.36
CA ASN A 184 3.90 28.32 0.39
C ASN A 184 2.59 28.60 1.14
N ALA A 185 2.19 27.69 2.04
CA ALA A 185 1.12 27.91 3.02
C ALA A 185 1.65 27.66 4.43
#